data_AF-C1MVR4-F1
#
_entry.id   AF-C1MVR4-F1
#
_cell.length_a   1.000
_cell.length_b   1.000
_cell.length_c   1.000
_cell.angle_alpha   90.00
_cell.angle_beta   90.00
_cell.angle_gamma   90.00
#
_symmetry.space_group_name_H-M   'P 1'
#
loop_
_entity.id
_entity.type
_entity.pdbx_description
1 polymer ?
#
loop_
_entity_poly.entity_id
_entity_poly.type
_entity_poly.pdbx_seq_one_letter_code
_entity_poly.pdbx_strand_id
1 'polypeptide(L)'
;MDGPAPPEDATRPDPSPSPRMDIQPRREASPPPRDRAASGRGGGGIVGVVSRWKPLETPRFTSCVLLYLLGIFVAFYATPPVTITDAMQTKYFDMMEAADAIDLEPRTAAETALYHATMDVHRARNSQWFCWSSAPCRARVNKAKARQRAKLRDAEVYRKRRDAKVREAKRTLGLWSALGVDEAKALFRDCYERGKVFATRNTYYDTFWLIIGGRSDDSLAELLIRWGFTVLSNFTVGMASAVISFAWRLPALIRTFAAGTWSGLVFFGVATIRRVLSVQTFFTHPPLGFNI
;
A
#
# COMPACT_ATOMS: atom_id res chain seq x y z
N MET A 1 -20.80 -25.62 63.15
CA MET A 1 -22.07 -25.61 62.39
C MET A 1 -21.81 -26.45 61.16
N ASP A 2 -21.99 -27.75 61.33
CA ASP A 2 -21.86 -28.78 60.31
C ASP A 2 -23.25 -28.99 59.69
N GLY A 3 -23.32 -28.92 58.37
CA GLY A 3 -24.53 -29.15 57.58
C GLY A 3 -24.19 -30.04 56.37
N PRO A 4 -25.00 -31.08 56.06
CA PRO A 4 -24.56 -32.26 55.33
C PRO A 4 -24.59 -32.11 53.80
N ALA A 5 -23.75 -32.91 53.15
CA ALA A 5 -23.64 -33.06 51.70
C ALA A 5 -24.87 -33.78 51.09
N PRO A 6 -25.33 -33.38 49.88
CA PRO A 6 -26.30 -34.13 49.10
C PRO A 6 -25.65 -35.17 48.15
N PRO A 7 -26.42 -36.19 47.69
CA PRO A 7 -25.92 -37.48 47.21
C PRO A 7 -25.53 -37.54 45.73
N GLU A 8 -24.70 -38.55 45.43
CA GLU A 8 -24.35 -39.07 44.11
C GLU A 8 -25.58 -39.32 43.24
N ASP A 9 -25.62 -38.72 42.05
CA ASP A 9 -26.51 -39.13 40.98
C ASP A 9 -25.71 -39.79 39.86
N ALA A 10 -26.17 -41.00 39.53
CA ALA A 10 -25.56 -41.95 38.64
C ALA A 10 -26.35 -41.96 37.33
N THR A 11 -25.74 -41.49 36.23
CA THR A 11 -26.08 -41.95 34.88
C THR A 11 -25.07 -41.41 33.86
N ARG A 12 -24.03 -42.18 33.57
CA ARG A 12 -23.24 -42.03 32.32
C ARG A 12 -23.86 -42.94 31.27
N PRO A 13 -24.31 -42.42 30.11
CA PRO A 13 -24.70 -43.25 28.99
C PRO A 13 -23.46 -43.79 28.25
N ASP A 14 -23.45 -45.10 28.01
CA ASP A 14 -22.43 -45.84 27.26
C ASP A 14 -22.39 -45.41 25.77
N PRO A 15 -21.20 -45.40 25.13
CA PRO A 15 -21.07 -45.01 23.73
C PRO A 15 -21.54 -46.10 22.78
N SER A 16 -22.38 -45.71 21.83
CA SER A 16 -22.91 -46.57 20.77
C SER A 16 -21.79 -47.08 19.83
N PRO A 17 -21.79 -48.36 19.42
CA PRO A 17 -20.78 -48.90 18.53
C PRO A 17 -20.96 -48.36 17.10
N SER A 18 -19.91 -47.73 16.56
CA SER A 18 -19.87 -47.23 15.18
C SER A 18 -19.84 -48.38 14.17
N PRO A 19 -20.58 -48.30 13.04
CA PRO A 19 -20.53 -49.31 11.99
C PRO A 19 -19.17 -49.27 11.25
N ARG A 20 -18.45 -50.40 11.23
CA ARG A 20 -17.32 -50.63 10.31
C ARG A 20 -17.86 -50.69 8.88
N MET A 21 -17.53 -49.70 8.05
CA MET A 21 -17.66 -49.81 6.60
C MET A 21 -16.36 -50.35 6.02
N ASP A 22 -16.38 -51.63 5.62
CA ASP A 22 -15.37 -52.25 4.78
C ASP A 22 -15.45 -51.65 3.37
N ILE A 23 -14.43 -50.88 2.98
CA ILE A 23 -14.27 -50.41 1.60
C ILE A 23 -13.63 -51.54 0.79
N GLN A 24 -14.44 -52.27 0.03
CA GLN A 24 -13.95 -53.17 -1.02
C GLN A 24 -13.38 -52.35 -2.20
N PRO A 25 -12.26 -52.78 -2.82
CA PRO A 25 -11.71 -52.11 -4.00
C PRO A 25 -12.64 -52.32 -5.21
N ARG A 26 -13.12 -51.21 -5.78
CA ARG A 26 -13.97 -51.19 -6.97
C ARG A 26 -13.18 -51.69 -8.18
N ARG A 27 -13.59 -52.84 -8.71
CA ARG A 27 -13.13 -53.42 -9.98
C ARG A 27 -13.22 -52.42 -11.13
N GLU A 28 -12.18 -52.43 -11.95
CA GLU A 28 -12.05 -51.76 -13.25
C GLU A 28 -13.22 -52.11 -14.17
N ALA A 29 -13.84 -51.09 -14.75
CA ALA A 29 -14.74 -51.22 -15.88
C ALA A 29 -14.30 -50.21 -16.95
N SER A 30 -13.58 -50.69 -17.95
CA SER A 30 -13.23 -49.94 -19.16
C SER A 30 -14.47 -49.74 -20.04
N PRO A 31 -14.74 -48.52 -20.55
CA PRO A 31 -15.59 -48.33 -21.72
C PRO A 31 -14.80 -47.98 -22.99
N PRO A 32 -15.41 -48.20 -24.18
CA PRO A 32 -14.72 -48.41 -25.47
C PRO A 32 -14.33 -47.12 -26.22
N PRO A 33 -13.54 -47.21 -27.31
CA PRO A 33 -12.92 -46.06 -27.97
C PRO A 33 -13.88 -45.40 -28.96
N ARG A 34 -13.88 -44.06 -29.00
CA ARG A 34 -14.32 -43.29 -30.18
C ARG A 34 -13.50 -42.03 -30.37
N ASP A 35 -12.97 -41.93 -31.58
CA ASP A 35 -12.21 -40.83 -32.13
C ASP A 35 -12.96 -39.50 -32.09
N ARG A 36 -12.23 -38.40 -31.83
CA ARG A 36 -12.45 -37.13 -32.49
C ARG A 36 -11.20 -36.24 -32.40
N ALA A 37 -10.76 -35.85 -33.58
CA ALA A 37 -9.66 -34.98 -33.86
C ALA A 37 -9.84 -33.55 -33.30
N ALA A 38 -8.68 -32.88 -33.20
CA ALA A 38 -8.48 -31.43 -33.34
C ALA A 38 -9.06 -30.50 -32.25
N SER A 39 -8.18 -30.11 -31.32
CA SER A 39 -7.95 -28.69 -30.98
C SER A 39 -6.67 -28.52 -30.17
N GLY A 40 -5.52 -28.70 -30.83
CA GLY A 40 -4.24 -28.22 -30.30
C GLY A 40 -4.17 -26.70 -30.43
N ARG A 41 -4.63 -25.96 -29.42
CA ARG A 41 -4.40 -24.51 -29.31
C ARG A 41 -4.34 -24.11 -27.84
N GLY A 42 -3.15 -23.67 -27.38
CA GLY A 42 -3.03 -22.80 -26.21
C GLY A 42 -2.34 -23.36 -24.95
N GLY A 43 -1.53 -24.42 -25.04
CA GLY A 43 -0.72 -24.91 -23.90
C GLY A 43 0.65 -24.24 -23.72
N GLY A 44 0.85 -23.04 -24.28
CA GLY A 44 2.13 -22.30 -24.23
C GLY A 44 2.26 -21.47 -22.95
N GLY A 45 2.01 -22.06 -21.79
CA GLY A 45 2.22 -21.41 -20.51
C GLY A 45 3.71 -21.20 -20.23
N ILE A 46 4.00 -20.28 -19.32
CA ILE A 46 5.31 -19.77 -18.81
C ILE A 46 6.47 -20.78 -18.88
N VAL A 47 6.20 -22.08 -18.67
CA VAL A 47 7.12 -23.22 -18.82
C VAL A 47 7.82 -23.28 -20.19
N GLY A 48 7.12 -22.99 -21.29
CA GLY A 48 7.70 -22.99 -22.64
C GLY A 48 8.60 -21.79 -22.96
N VAL A 49 8.39 -20.68 -22.24
CA VAL A 49 9.23 -19.48 -22.34
C VAL A 49 10.53 -19.67 -21.56
N VAL A 50 10.46 -20.32 -20.39
CA VAL A 50 11.62 -20.63 -19.55
C VAL A 50 12.52 -21.68 -20.19
N SER A 51 11.96 -22.71 -20.85
CA SER A 51 12.77 -23.78 -21.48
C SER A 51 13.56 -23.34 -22.72
N ARG A 52 13.19 -22.20 -23.33
CA ARG A 52 13.89 -21.60 -24.49
C ARG A 52 14.75 -20.39 -24.11
N TRP A 53 14.94 -20.13 -22.82
CA TRP A 53 15.65 -18.94 -22.36
C TRP A 53 17.15 -19.06 -22.63
N LYS A 54 17.65 -18.22 -23.54
CA LYS A 54 19.07 -17.97 -23.75
C LYS A 54 19.40 -16.56 -23.24
N PRO A 55 20.22 -16.43 -22.19
CA PRO A 55 20.43 -15.17 -21.50
C PRO A 55 21.05 -14.08 -22.40
N LEU A 56 21.85 -14.48 -23.40
CA LEU A 56 22.53 -13.58 -24.32
C LEU A 56 21.67 -13.13 -25.53
N GLU A 57 20.70 -13.93 -25.96
CA GLU A 57 19.86 -13.61 -27.15
C GLU A 57 18.59 -12.80 -26.78
N THR A 58 18.18 -12.79 -25.51
CA THR A 58 16.94 -12.16 -25.05
C THR A 58 17.19 -11.12 -23.94
N PRO A 59 17.92 -10.02 -24.22
CA PRO A 59 18.39 -9.09 -23.18
C PRO A 59 17.26 -8.45 -22.37
N ARG A 60 16.09 -8.24 -22.97
CA ARG A 60 14.91 -7.68 -22.28
C ARG A 60 14.31 -8.65 -21.26
N PHE A 61 14.18 -9.94 -21.61
CA PHE A 61 13.65 -10.97 -20.72
C PHE A 61 14.65 -11.30 -19.61
N THR A 62 15.93 -11.46 -19.96
CA THR A 62 17.02 -11.66 -19.00
C THR A 62 17.14 -10.50 -18.01
N SER A 63 16.99 -9.25 -18.46
CA SER A 63 16.97 -8.08 -17.58
C SER A 63 15.76 -8.11 -16.64
N CYS A 64 14.57 -8.45 -17.14
CA CYS A 64 13.39 -8.60 -16.28
C CYS A 64 13.56 -9.70 -15.23
N VAL A 65 14.11 -10.87 -15.61
CA VAL A 65 14.36 -11.98 -14.70
C VAL A 65 15.45 -11.64 -13.68
N LEU A 66 16.54 -10.98 -14.09
CA LEU A 66 17.58 -10.50 -13.18
C LEU A 66 17.05 -9.44 -12.21
N LEU A 67 16.28 -8.45 -12.70
CA LEU A 67 15.64 -7.45 -11.85
C LEU A 67 14.61 -8.07 -10.91
N TYR A 68 13.90 -9.11 -11.36
CA TYR A 68 12.97 -9.90 -10.56
C TYR A 68 13.69 -10.65 -9.45
N LEU A 69 14.74 -11.41 -9.76
CA LEU A 69 15.55 -12.15 -8.79
C LEU A 69 16.30 -11.20 -7.84
N LEU A 70 16.80 -10.07 -8.32
CA LEU A 70 17.37 -9.00 -7.49
C LEU A 70 16.30 -8.39 -6.58
N GLY A 71 15.09 -8.16 -7.10
CA GLY A 71 13.94 -7.68 -6.34
C GLY A 71 13.54 -8.65 -5.23
N ILE A 72 13.55 -9.97 -5.50
CA ILE A 72 13.32 -11.04 -4.52
C ILE A 72 14.47 -11.14 -3.51
N PHE A 73 15.71 -11.07 -3.97
CA PHE A 73 16.89 -11.10 -3.11
C PHE A 73 16.87 -9.92 -2.12
N VAL A 74 16.61 -8.71 -2.61
CA VAL A 74 16.38 -7.55 -1.73
C VAL A 74 15.15 -7.77 -0.86
N ALA A 75 14.09 -8.41 -1.39
CA ALA A 75 12.84 -8.58 -0.65
C ALA A 75 12.95 -9.43 0.61
N PHE A 76 13.75 -10.49 0.55
CA PHE A 76 13.84 -11.51 1.59
C PHE A 76 15.20 -11.52 2.30
N TYR A 77 16.28 -11.15 1.61
CA TYR A 77 17.65 -11.22 2.12
C TYR A 77 18.27 -9.86 2.47
N ALA A 78 17.67 -8.73 2.10
CA ALA A 78 18.11 -7.44 2.63
C ALA A 78 17.60 -7.27 4.07
N THR A 79 18.20 -8.02 5.00
CA THR A 79 18.45 -7.47 6.34
C THR A 79 19.15 -6.13 6.14
N PRO A 80 18.76 -5.07 6.88
CA PRO A 80 19.42 -3.78 6.75
C PRO A 80 20.92 -4.00 6.94
N PRO A 81 21.76 -3.70 5.94
CA PRO A 81 23.18 -4.07 5.96
C PRO A 81 23.94 -3.36 7.09
N VAL A 82 23.31 -2.36 7.72
CA VAL A 82 23.82 -1.67 8.90
C VAL A 82 22.89 -2.01 10.08
N THR A 83 23.38 -2.83 10.99
CA THR A 83 22.76 -3.03 12.30
C THR A 83 22.99 -1.78 13.15
N ILE A 84 21.91 -1.21 13.66
CA ILE A 84 21.98 -0.03 14.52
C ILE A 84 22.50 -0.50 15.87
N THR A 85 23.68 -0.02 16.28
CA THR A 85 24.19 -0.23 17.65
C THR A 85 23.40 0.63 18.64
N ASP A 86 23.22 0.17 19.87
CA ASP A 86 22.49 0.90 20.93
C ASP A 86 22.98 2.34 21.11
N ALA A 87 24.30 2.58 21.07
CA ALA A 87 24.87 3.92 21.17
C ALA A 87 24.43 4.87 20.03
N MET A 88 24.24 4.36 18.80
CA MET A 88 23.72 5.14 17.67
C MET A 88 22.22 5.42 17.84
N GLN A 89 21.48 4.48 18.43
CA GLN A 89 20.06 4.63 18.70
C GLN A 89 19.81 5.70 19.79
N THR A 90 20.56 5.66 20.89
CA THR A 90 20.50 6.70 21.94
C THR A 90 20.83 8.07 21.36
N LYS A 91 21.95 8.18 20.62
CA LYS A 91 22.35 9.44 19.98
C LYS A 91 21.28 9.96 19.02
N TYR A 92 20.64 9.07 18.24
CA TYR A 92 19.54 9.45 17.36
C TYR A 92 18.35 10.01 18.15
N PHE A 93 17.94 9.35 19.24
CA PHE A 93 16.82 9.83 20.05
C PHE A 93 17.13 11.16 20.74
N ASP A 94 18.32 11.34 21.30
CA ASP A 94 18.75 12.60 21.91
C ASP A 94 18.71 13.75 20.88
N MET A 95 19.17 13.48 19.65
CA MET A 95 19.14 14.46 18.56
C MET A 95 17.71 14.76 18.08
N MET A 96 16.81 13.78 18.10
CA MET A 96 15.40 13.96 17.76
C MET A 96 14.66 14.78 18.83
N GLU A 97 14.91 14.50 20.11
CA GLU A 97 14.35 15.28 21.22
C GLU A 97 14.85 16.73 21.16
N ALA A 98 16.14 16.93 20.95
CA ALA A 98 16.71 18.27 20.74
C ALA A 98 16.08 18.97 19.52
N ALA A 99 15.83 18.25 18.42
CA ALA A 99 15.17 18.81 17.23
C ALA A 99 13.72 19.25 17.52
N ASP A 100 13.01 18.51 18.36
CA ASP A 100 11.62 18.82 18.72
C ASP A 100 11.50 19.94 19.77
N ALA A 101 12.50 20.07 20.64
CA ALA A 101 12.58 21.16 21.62
C ALA A 101 12.90 22.52 20.99
N ILE A 102 13.59 22.55 19.84
CA ILE A 102 13.96 23.81 19.15
C ILE A 102 12.71 24.58 18.75
N ASP A 103 12.68 25.85 19.17
CA ASP A 103 11.66 26.83 18.76
C ASP A 103 10.23 26.29 18.99
N LEU A 104 10.00 25.44 20.01
CA LEU A 104 8.71 24.76 20.22
C LEU A 104 7.54 25.76 20.28
N GLU A 105 7.60 26.72 21.20
CA GLU A 105 6.59 27.77 21.38
C GLU A 105 6.39 28.65 20.13
N PRO A 106 7.42 29.28 19.53
CA PRO A 106 7.22 30.09 18.33
C PRO A 106 6.76 29.26 17.11
N ARG A 107 7.17 27.99 17.01
CA ARG A 107 6.70 27.06 15.97
C ARG A 107 5.21 26.74 16.15
N THR A 108 4.77 26.36 17.34
CA THR A 108 3.35 26.04 17.60
C THR A 108 2.46 27.25 17.39
N ALA A 109 2.91 28.45 17.78
CA ALA A 109 2.22 29.70 17.50
C ALA A 109 2.11 29.98 15.98
N ALA A 110 3.20 29.78 15.23
CA ALA A 110 3.20 29.96 13.77
C ALA A 110 2.30 28.95 13.04
N GLU A 111 2.31 27.68 13.45
CA GLU A 111 1.44 26.63 12.90
C GLU A 111 -0.04 26.90 13.21
N THR A 112 -0.35 27.31 14.43
CA THR A 112 -1.70 27.72 14.82
C THR A 112 -2.19 28.91 13.99
N ALA A 113 -1.33 29.91 13.77
CA ALA A 113 -1.65 31.05 12.92
C ALA A 113 -1.88 30.64 11.44
N LEU A 114 -1.08 29.70 10.91
CA LEU A 114 -1.28 29.14 9.58
C LEU A 114 -2.59 28.35 9.47
N TYR A 115 -2.93 27.57 10.49
CA TYR A 115 -4.19 26.83 10.57
C TYR A 115 -5.39 27.78 10.51
N HIS A 116 -5.41 28.83 11.34
CA HIS A 116 -6.47 29.84 11.32
C HIS A 116 -6.56 30.55 9.95
N ALA A 117 -5.43 30.96 9.38
CA ALA A 117 -5.41 31.59 8.06
C ALA A 117 -5.92 30.65 6.95
N THR A 118 -5.69 29.35 7.07
CA THR A 118 -6.21 28.34 6.15
C THR A 118 -7.73 28.20 6.29
N MET A 119 -8.23 28.15 7.53
CA MET A 119 -9.67 28.15 7.80
C MET A 119 -10.37 29.40 7.27
N ASP A 120 -9.74 30.57 7.37
CA ASP A 120 -10.28 31.82 6.81
C ASP A 120 -10.43 31.77 5.28
N VAL A 121 -9.51 31.11 4.57
CA VAL A 121 -9.64 30.87 3.13
C VAL A 121 -10.83 29.95 2.83
N HIS A 122 -11.00 28.88 3.61
CA HIS A 122 -12.15 27.98 3.46
C HIS A 122 -13.47 28.69 3.74
N ARG A 123 -13.56 29.47 4.81
CA ARG A 123 -14.73 30.29 5.14
C ARG A 123 -15.04 31.32 4.04
N ALA A 124 -14.00 31.99 3.53
CA ALA A 124 -14.16 32.96 2.45
C ALA A 124 -14.69 32.31 1.15
N ARG A 125 -14.35 31.04 0.89
CA ARG A 125 -14.80 30.25 -0.27
C ARG A 125 -16.20 29.66 -0.09
N ASN A 126 -16.52 29.16 1.10
CA ASN A 126 -17.82 28.52 1.40
C ASN A 126 -18.98 29.52 1.43
N SER A 127 -18.69 30.81 1.53
CA SER A 127 -19.69 31.86 1.56
C SER A 127 -20.51 32.00 0.26
N GLN A 128 -20.13 31.35 -0.86
CA GLN A 128 -20.85 31.43 -2.14
C GLN A 128 -20.40 30.33 -3.12
N TRP A 129 -21.32 29.44 -3.54
CA TRP A 129 -21.07 28.37 -4.53
C TRP A 129 -20.50 28.87 -5.87
N PHE A 130 -20.80 30.13 -6.24
CA PHE A 130 -20.31 30.81 -7.45
C PHE A 130 -19.23 31.87 -7.17
N CYS A 131 -18.44 31.75 -6.10
CA CYS A 131 -17.37 32.71 -5.78
C CYS A 131 -16.29 32.91 -6.88
N TRP A 132 -16.26 32.03 -7.88
CA TRP A 132 -15.36 32.16 -9.02
C TRP A 132 -15.83 33.20 -10.05
N SER A 133 -17.14 33.49 -10.15
CA SER A 133 -17.69 34.49 -11.09
C SER A 133 -17.80 35.89 -10.49
N SER A 134 -17.97 36.01 -9.17
CA SER A 134 -18.13 37.30 -8.48
C SER A 134 -16.79 37.99 -8.18
N ALA A 135 -16.58 39.20 -8.71
CA ALA A 135 -15.41 40.04 -8.43
C ALA A 135 -15.18 40.33 -6.93
N PRO A 136 -16.18 40.75 -6.12
CA PRO A 136 -15.97 41.00 -4.70
C PRO A 136 -15.65 39.74 -3.90
N CYS A 137 -16.20 38.57 -4.26
CA CYS A 137 -15.79 37.33 -3.60
C CYS A 137 -14.34 36.96 -3.95
N ARG A 138 -13.93 37.06 -5.23
CA ARG A 138 -12.54 36.81 -5.62
C ARG A 138 -11.56 37.70 -4.87
N ALA A 139 -11.89 38.99 -4.70
CA ALA A 139 -11.06 39.93 -3.93
C ALA A 139 -10.90 39.49 -2.46
N ARG A 140 -11.98 39.08 -1.79
CA ARG A 140 -11.96 38.54 -0.42
C ARG A 140 -11.09 37.28 -0.31
N VAL A 141 -11.30 36.31 -1.20
CA VAL A 141 -10.53 35.05 -1.21
C VAL A 141 -9.06 35.32 -1.49
N ASN A 142 -8.74 36.22 -2.42
CA ASN A 142 -7.36 36.59 -2.73
C ASN A 142 -6.68 37.28 -1.55
N LYS A 143 -7.38 38.16 -0.83
CA LYS A 143 -6.88 38.78 0.41
C LYS A 143 -6.61 37.72 1.50
N ALA A 144 -7.52 36.76 1.68
CA ALA A 144 -7.32 35.67 2.62
C ALA A 144 -6.14 34.77 2.22
N LYS A 145 -6.00 34.43 0.93
CA LYS A 145 -4.87 33.66 0.40
C LYS A 145 -3.53 34.41 0.57
N ALA A 146 -3.52 35.73 0.41
CA ALA A 146 -2.32 36.54 0.64
C ALA A 146 -1.85 36.43 2.10
N ARG A 147 -2.78 36.51 3.07
CA ARG A 147 -2.49 36.29 4.49
C ARG A 147 -2.01 34.87 4.77
N GLN A 148 -2.69 33.86 4.21
CA GLN A 148 -2.29 32.47 4.34
C GLN A 148 -0.86 32.24 3.82
N ARG A 149 -0.50 32.79 2.66
CA ARG A 149 0.86 32.69 2.11
C ARG A 149 1.90 33.36 3.00
N ALA A 150 1.57 34.50 3.61
CA ALA A 150 2.47 35.14 4.58
C ALA A 150 2.71 34.22 5.79
N LYS A 151 1.65 33.68 6.38
CA LYS A 151 1.75 32.73 7.52
C LYS A 151 2.43 31.42 7.16
N LEU A 152 2.28 30.94 5.93
CA LEU A 152 2.98 29.76 5.44
C LEU A 152 4.49 30.01 5.40
N ARG A 153 4.93 31.18 4.90
CA ARG A 153 6.35 31.55 4.90
C ARG A 153 6.91 31.62 6.32
N ASP A 154 6.16 32.18 7.26
CA ASP A 154 6.56 32.24 8.67
C ASP A 154 6.75 30.82 9.26
N ALA A 155 5.77 29.92 9.06
CA ALA A 155 5.85 28.54 9.52
C ALA A 155 6.97 27.73 8.84
N GLU A 156 7.23 27.98 7.55
CA GLU A 156 8.29 27.32 6.80
C GLU A 156 9.69 27.59 7.37
N VAL A 157 9.94 28.76 7.97
CA VAL A 157 11.22 29.06 8.61
C VAL A 157 11.50 28.07 9.75
N TYR A 158 10.52 27.86 10.63
CA TYR A 158 10.64 26.93 11.76
C TYR A 158 10.69 25.47 11.30
N ARG A 159 9.88 25.09 10.29
CA ARG A 159 9.93 23.76 9.68
C ARG A 159 11.31 23.45 9.13
N LYS A 160 11.91 24.37 8.35
CA LYS A 160 13.25 24.18 7.78
C LYS A 160 14.34 24.03 8.84
N ARG A 161 14.25 24.76 9.96
CA ARG A 161 15.19 24.64 11.09
C ARG A 161 15.08 23.27 11.75
N ARG A 162 13.87 22.82 12.06
CA ARG A 162 13.63 21.47 12.60
C ARG A 162 14.08 20.40 11.62
N ASP A 163 13.69 20.51 10.35
CA ASP A 163 14.01 19.53 9.31
C ASP A 163 15.51 19.40 9.09
N ALA A 164 16.27 20.49 9.26
CA ALA A 164 17.73 20.44 9.21
C ALA A 164 18.31 19.58 10.33
N LYS A 165 17.77 19.68 11.55
CA LYS A 165 18.20 18.90 12.73
C LYS A 165 17.75 17.44 12.67
N VAL A 166 16.51 17.20 12.25
CA VAL A 166 16.01 15.84 11.98
C VAL A 166 16.85 15.16 10.92
N ARG A 167 17.23 15.87 9.85
CA ARG A 167 18.14 15.34 8.82
C ARG A 167 19.52 15.04 9.37
N GLU A 168 20.05 15.88 10.26
CA GLU A 168 21.31 15.62 10.96
C GLU A 168 21.25 14.33 11.79
N ALA A 169 20.14 14.14 12.53
CA ALA A 169 19.87 12.92 13.28
C ALA A 169 19.76 11.69 12.36
N LYS A 170 18.97 11.76 11.29
CA LYS A 170 18.81 10.65 10.33
C LYS A 170 20.10 10.29 9.60
N ARG A 171 20.97 11.27 9.36
CA ARG A 171 22.27 11.04 8.71
C ARG A 171 23.18 10.13 9.54
N THR A 172 23.06 10.13 10.88
CA THR A 172 23.90 9.26 11.74
C THR A 172 23.59 7.78 11.52
N LEU A 173 22.32 7.44 11.28
CA LEU A 173 21.88 6.07 11.00
C LEU A 173 22.10 5.68 9.54
N GLY A 174 21.93 6.63 8.63
CA GLY A 174 22.07 6.40 7.19
C GLY A 174 20.83 5.74 6.56
N LEU A 175 20.77 5.81 5.22
CA LEU A 175 19.60 5.40 4.43
C LEU A 175 19.32 3.88 4.47
N TRP A 176 20.37 3.07 4.61
CA TRP A 176 20.27 1.60 4.62
C TRP A 176 20.03 1.02 6.03
N SER A 177 19.88 1.88 7.03
CA SER A 177 19.51 1.46 8.38
C SER A 177 18.10 0.88 8.42
N ALA A 178 17.79 0.13 9.48
CA ALA A 178 16.44 -0.35 9.75
C ALA A 178 15.40 0.79 9.70
N LEU A 179 15.73 1.96 10.27
CA LEU A 179 14.88 3.14 10.24
C LEU A 179 14.59 3.62 8.80
N GLY A 180 15.61 3.73 7.94
CA GLY A 180 15.44 4.17 6.55
C GLY A 180 14.57 3.21 5.73
N VAL A 181 14.76 1.91 5.94
CA VAL A 181 13.93 0.87 5.32
C VAL A 181 12.48 0.93 5.83
N ASP A 182 12.28 1.16 7.12
CA ASP A 182 10.95 1.23 7.73
C ASP A 182 10.19 2.50 7.37
N GLU A 183 10.87 3.65 7.26
CA GLU A 183 10.26 4.86 6.72
C GLU A 183 9.85 4.68 5.24
N ALA A 184 10.69 4.02 4.43
CA ALA A 184 10.32 3.71 3.04
C ALA A 184 9.14 2.73 2.96
N LYS A 185 9.05 1.74 3.87
CA LYS A 185 7.87 0.87 4.01
C LYS A 185 6.63 1.67 4.42
N ALA A 186 6.75 2.56 5.39
CA ALA A 186 5.65 3.41 5.85
C ALA A 186 5.15 4.32 4.73
N LEU A 187 6.06 4.94 3.97
CA LEU A 187 5.73 5.74 2.80
C LEU A 187 4.96 4.93 1.76
N PHE A 188 5.39 3.70 1.49
CA PHE A 188 4.67 2.82 0.57
C PHE A 188 3.29 2.45 1.11
N ARG A 189 3.16 2.11 2.40
CA ARG A 189 1.86 1.80 3.03
C ARG A 189 0.88 2.97 2.89
N ASP A 190 1.33 4.19 3.15
CA ASP A 190 0.53 5.41 2.98
C ASP A 190 0.09 5.61 1.51
N CYS A 191 0.99 5.37 0.54
CA CYS A 191 0.60 5.37 -0.88
C CYS A 191 -0.39 4.25 -1.25
N TYR A 192 -0.19 3.05 -0.71
CA TYR A 192 -1.04 1.89 -0.95
C TYR A 192 -2.45 2.10 -0.37
N GLU A 193 -2.55 2.62 0.85
CA GLU A 193 -3.83 2.97 1.48
C GLU A 193 -4.59 4.03 0.69
N ARG A 194 -3.90 5.08 0.22
CA ARG A 194 -4.50 6.05 -0.70
C ARG A 194 -4.99 5.40 -2.00
N GLY A 195 -4.22 4.47 -2.57
CA GLY A 195 -4.63 3.70 -3.75
C GLY A 195 -5.88 2.85 -3.51
N LYS A 196 -5.99 2.20 -2.34
CA LYS A 196 -7.20 1.48 -1.92
C LYS A 196 -8.40 2.41 -1.80
N VAL A 197 -8.25 3.53 -1.09
CA VAL A 197 -9.33 4.52 -0.90
C VAL A 197 -9.78 5.11 -2.24
N PHE A 198 -8.84 5.35 -3.16
CA PHE A 198 -9.18 5.76 -4.53
C PHE A 198 -10.02 4.70 -5.24
N ALA A 199 -9.59 3.44 -5.21
CA ALA A 199 -10.31 2.35 -5.84
C ALA A 199 -11.72 2.16 -5.26
N THR A 200 -11.87 2.18 -3.92
CA THR A 200 -13.18 2.05 -3.28
C THR A 200 -14.09 3.22 -3.60
N ARG A 201 -13.56 4.46 -3.61
CA ARG A 201 -14.32 5.64 -3.97
C ARG A 201 -14.77 5.63 -5.43
N ASN A 202 -13.90 5.21 -6.36
CA ASN A 202 -14.27 5.13 -7.77
C ASN A 202 -15.33 4.05 -8.01
N THR A 203 -15.11 2.86 -7.45
CA THR A 203 -16.08 1.76 -7.49
C THR A 203 -17.42 2.16 -6.86
N TYR A 204 -17.42 2.92 -5.77
CA TYR A 204 -18.66 3.43 -5.17
C TYR A 204 -19.44 4.30 -6.15
N TYR A 205 -18.79 5.24 -6.82
CA TYR A 205 -19.46 6.08 -7.82
C TYR A 205 -19.95 5.26 -9.02
N ASP A 206 -19.15 4.32 -9.52
CA ASP A 206 -19.54 3.45 -10.63
C ASP A 206 -20.77 2.59 -10.25
N THR A 207 -20.80 2.06 -9.03
CA THR A 207 -21.93 1.28 -8.50
C THR A 207 -23.17 2.15 -8.35
N PHE A 208 -23.02 3.36 -7.82
CA PHE A 208 -24.11 4.32 -7.65
C PHE A 208 -24.77 4.66 -8.99
N TRP A 209 -23.99 4.95 -10.03
CA TRP A 209 -24.51 5.23 -11.37
C TRP A 209 -25.11 4.00 -12.04
N LEU A 210 -24.55 2.82 -11.80
CA LEU A 210 -25.05 1.55 -12.33
C LEU A 210 -26.40 1.16 -11.72
N ILE A 211 -26.63 1.45 -10.44
CA ILE A 211 -27.93 1.26 -9.78
C ILE A 211 -28.97 2.27 -10.29
N ILE A 212 -28.58 3.54 -10.46
CA ILE A 212 -29.50 4.61 -10.92
C ILE A 212 -29.83 4.48 -12.41
N GLY A 213 -28.87 4.07 -13.22
CA GLY A 213 -29.01 3.92 -14.67
C GLY A 213 -29.38 2.51 -15.14
N GLY A 214 -29.58 1.56 -14.22
CA GLY A 214 -29.86 0.17 -14.54
C GLY A 214 -31.20 0.00 -15.25
N ARG A 215 -31.18 -0.64 -16.42
CA ARG A 215 -32.38 -1.16 -17.10
C ARG A 215 -32.86 -2.42 -16.38
N SER A 216 -34.17 -2.61 -16.29
CA SER A 216 -34.81 -3.73 -15.57
C SER A 216 -34.52 -5.13 -16.12
N ASP A 217 -33.94 -5.24 -17.32
CA ASP A 217 -33.94 -6.47 -18.11
C ASP A 217 -32.59 -7.20 -18.10
N ASP A 218 -31.56 -6.64 -17.46
CA ASP A 218 -30.24 -7.29 -17.36
C ASP A 218 -30.28 -8.41 -16.31
N SER A 219 -29.75 -9.59 -16.67
CA SER A 219 -29.57 -10.69 -15.73
C SER A 219 -28.67 -10.25 -14.57
N LEU A 220 -29.09 -10.51 -13.32
CA LEU A 220 -28.32 -10.18 -12.11
C LEU A 220 -26.87 -10.71 -12.19
N ALA A 221 -26.66 -11.86 -12.84
CA ALA A 221 -25.33 -12.43 -13.05
C ALA A 221 -24.46 -11.58 -13.97
N GLU A 222 -25.00 -11.04 -15.06
CA GLU A 222 -24.28 -10.15 -15.97
C GLU A 222 -23.91 -8.83 -15.27
N LEU A 223 -24.85 -8.29 -14.49
CA LEU A 223 -24.63 -7.09 -13.66
C LEU A 223 -23.48 -7.30 -12.68
N LEU A 224 -23.47 -8.42 -11.96
CA LEU A 224 -22.43 -8.77 -10.98
C LEU A 224 -21.06 -8.99 -11.63
N ILE A 225 -21.01 -9.66 -12.79
CA ILE A 225 -19.75 -9.87 -13.52
C ILE A 225 -19.18 -8.53 -14.00
N ARG A 226 -20.01 -7.68 -14.60
CA ARG A 226 -19.59 -6.35 -15.07
C ARG A 226 -19.14 -5.44 -13.93
N TRP A 227 -19.86 -5.48 -12.80
CA TRP A 227 -19.47 -4.79 -11.58
C TRP A 227 -18.13 -5.30 -11.04
N GLY A 228 -17.95 -6.63 -10.98
CA GLY A 228 -16.71 -7.27 -10.55
C GLY A 228 -15.49 -6.87 -11.39
N PHE A 229 -15.62 -6.84 -12.72
CA PHE A 229 -14.56 -6.35 -13.61
C PHE A 229 -14.25 -4.86 -13.40
N THR A 230 -15.27 -4.05 -13.11
CA THR A 230 -15.11 -2.62 -12.82
C THR A 230 -14.34 -2.43 -11.51
N VAL A 231 -14.73 -3.16 -10.46
CA VAL A 231 -14.04 -3.16 -9.16
C VAL A 231 -12.57 -3.57 -9.34
N LEU A 232 -12.31 -4.65 -10.07
CA LEU A 232 -10.96 -5.17 -10.30
C LEU A 232 -10.10 -4.19 -11.11
N SER A 233 -10.67 -3.57 -12.14
CA SER A 233 -9.98 -2.56 -12.96
C SER A 233 -9.63 -1.32 -12.14
N ASN A 234 -10.59 -0.81 -11.36
CA ASN A 234 -10.38 0.34 -10.46
C ASN A 234 -9.33 0.05 -9.40
N PHE A 235 -9.34 -1.17 -8.84
CA PHE A 235 -8.32 -1.60 -7.90
C PHE A 235 -6.93 -1.67 -8.54
N THR A 236 -6.83 -2.19 -9.77
CA THR A 236 -5.58 -2.26 -10.52
C THR A 236 -4.99 -0.88 -10.79
N VAL A 237 -5.83 0.07 -11.23
CA VAL A 237 -5.43 1.48 -11.42
C VAL A 237 -5.01 2.10 -10.09
N GLY A 238 -5.76 1.86 -9.01
CA GLY A 238 -5.42 2.30 -7.66
C GLY A 238 -4.04 1.82 -7.22
N MET A 239 -3.74 0.54 -7.40
CA MET A 239 -2.43 -0.05 -7.05
C MET A 239 -1.29 0.46 -7.93
N ALA A 240 -1.50 0.58 -9.24
CA ALA A 240 -0.51 1.18 -10.15
C ALA A 240 -0.21 2.63 -9.74
N SER A 241 -1.24 3.42 -9.42
CA SER A 241 -1.10 4.80 -8.97
C SER A 241 -0.32 4.91 -7.65
N ALA A 242 -0.49 3.93 -6.74
CA ALA A 242 0.24 3.88 -5.48
C ALA A 242 1.75 3.68 -5.71
N VAL A 243 2.13 2.80 -6.65
CA VAL A 243 3.54 2.57 -7.01
C VAL A 243 4.16 3.81 -7.63
N ILE A 244 3.47 4.46 -8.58
CA ILE A 244 3.95 5.70 -9.21
C ILE A 244 4.09 6.82 -8.17
N SER A 245 3.08 6.98 -7.30
CA SER A 245 3.10 7.98 -6.23
C SER A 245 4.23 7.74 -5.23
N PHE A 246 4.49 6.47 -4.89
CA PHE A 246 5.63 6.09 -4.06
C PHE A 246 6.96 6.47 -4.74
N ALA A 247 7.13 6.14 -6.03
CA ALA A 247 8.32 6.51 -6.79
C ALA A 247 8.51 8.04 -6.84
N TRP A 248 7.44 8.84 -6.92
CA TRP A 248 7.56 10.30 -6.91
C TRP A 248 7.95 10.87 -5.54
N ARG A 249 7.52 10.24 -4.45
CA ARG A 249 7.77 10.71 -3.08
C ARG A 249 9.08 10.19 -2.50
N LEU A 250 9.56 9.04 -2.96
CA LEU A 250 10.75 8.39 -2.45
C LEU A 250 12.03 9.26 -2.53
N PRO A 251 12.29 10.04 -3.61
CA PRO A 251 13.44 10.95 -3.67
C PRO A 251 13.44 12.01 -2.57
N ALA A 252 12.25 12.50 -2.17
CA ALA A 252 12.15 13.45 -1.05
C ALA A 252 12.57 12.78 0.27
N LEU A 253 12.11 11.55 0.52
CA LEU A 253 12.51 10.76 1.68
C LEU A 253 14.02 10.50 1.70
N ILE A 254 14.60 10.07 0.58
CA ILE A 254 16.05 9.83 0.45
C ILE A 254 16.87 11.09 0.80
N ARG A 255 16.41 12.27 0.36
CA ARG A 255 17.07 13.55 0.68
C ARG A 255 17.06 13.86 2.19
N THR A 256 16.10 13.35 2.95
CA THR A 256 16.05 13.53 4.42
C THR A 256 17.13 12.75 5.17
N PHE A 257 17.72 11.71 4.56
CA PHE A 257 18.83 10.95 5.14
C PHE A 257 20.21 11.51 4.75
N ALA A 258 20.26 12.60 3.97
CA ALA A 258 21.49 13.18 3.44
C ALA A 258 22.42 12.14 2.76
N ALA A 259 21.83 11.11 2.15
CA ALA A 259 22.57 10.06 1.48
C ALA A 259 23.33 10.61 0.25
N GLY A 260 24.51 10.06 -0.03
CA GLY A 260 25.23 10.37 -1.27
C GLY A 260 24.38 10.04 -2.50
N THR A 261 24.55 10.80 -3.58
CA THR A 261 23.75 10.69 -4.81
C THR A 261 23.65 9.25 -5.33
N TRP A 262 24.77 8.52 -5.27
CA TRP A 262 24.84 7.13 -5.75
C TRP A 262 24.09 6.15 -4.84
N SER A 263 24.29 6.25 -3.51
CA SER A 263 23.55 5.43 -2.54
C SER A 263 22.05 5.69 -2.62
N GLY A 264 21.64 6.94 -2.80
CA GLY A 264 20.24 7.29 -2.99
C GLY A 264 19.65 6.69 -4.27
N LEU A 265 20.39 6.72 -5.38
CA LEU A 265 19.95 6.16 -6.66
C LEU A 265 19.76 4.64 -6.59
N VAL A 266 20.72 3.93 -5.98
CA VAL A 266 20.63 2.48 -5.79
C VAL A 266 19.44 2.13 -4.91
N PHE A 267 19.28 2.82 -3.77
CA PHE A 267 18.15 2.60 -2.88
C PHE A 267 16.81 2.87 -3.58
N PHE A 268 16.74 3.92 -4.40
CA PHE A 268 15.56 4.25 -5.19
C PHE A 268 15.18 3.12 -6.16
N GLY A 269 16.15 2.62 -6.94
CA GLY A 269 15.93 1.54 -7.89
C GLY A 269 15.45 0.27 -7.17
N VAL A 270 16.19 -0.14 -6.15
CA VAL A 270 15.91 -1.31 -5.34
C VAL A 270 14.52 -1.25 -4.69
N ALA A 271 14.18 -0.14 -4.04
CA ALA A 271 12.89 0.03 -3.39
C ALA A 271 11.73 0.04 -4.39
N THR A 272 11.90 0.71 -5.54
CA THR A 272 10.84 0.79 -6.56
C THR A 272 10.58 -0.57 -7.21
N ILE A 273 11.64 -1.28 -7.62
CA ILE A 273 11.54 -2.64 -8.19
C ILE A 273 10.84 -3.58 -7.22
N ARG A 274 11.24 -3.56 -5.94
CA ARG A 274 10.61 -4.37 -4.89
C ARG A 274 9.09 -4.12 -4.79
N ARG A 275 8.64 -2.87 -4.93
CA ARG A 275 7.21 -2.54 -4.86
C ARG A 275 6.44 -2.93 -6.10
N VAL A 276 6.97 -2.65 -7.29
CA VAL A 276 6.39 -3.12 -8.57
C VAL A 276 6.19 -4.63 -8.51
N LEU A 277 7.23 -5.34 -8.07
CA LEU A 277 7.20 -6.79 -7.93
C LEU A 277 6.13 -7.25 -6.94
N SER A 278 6.05 -6.66 -5.74
CA SER A 278 5.04 -7.05 -4.76
C SER A 278 3.60 -6.90 -5.24
N VAL A 279 3.33 -5.86 -6.06
CA VAL A 279 2.02 -5.64 -6.66
C VAL A 279 1.76 -6.66 -7.76
N GLN A 280 2.75 -6.94 -8.61
CA GLN A 280 2.62 -7.99 -9.63
C GLN A 280 2.35 -9.37 -9.01
N THR A 281 3.08 -9.72 -7.94
CA THR A 281 2.89 -10.98 -7.22
C THR A 281 1.48 -11.11 -6.65
N PHE A 282 0.92 -10.02 -6.11
CA PHE A 282 -0.46 -10.00 -5.61
C PHE A 282 -1.49 -10.33 -6.70
N PHE A 283 -1.27 -9.89 -7.94
CA PHE A 283 -2.15 -10.20 -9.07
C PHE A 283 -1.95 -11.59 -9.66
N THR A 284 -0.71 -12.11 -9.65
CA THR A 284 -0.42 -13.47 -10.18
C THR A 284 -0.76 -14.58 -9.19
N HIS A 285 -0.62 -14.30 -7.90
CA HIS A 285 -0.86 -15.24 -6.81
C HIS A 285 -1.61 -14.50 -5.69
N PRO A 286 -2.93 -14.30 -5.84
CA PRO A 286 -3.72 -13.76 -4.75
C PRO A 286 -3.58 -14.70 -3.54
N PRO A 287 -3.24 -14.19 -2.35
CA PRO A 287 -3.17 -15.03 -1.15
C PRO A 287 -4.53 -15.69 -0.93
N LEU A 288 -4.52 -16.98 -0.56
CA LEU A 288 -5.67 -17.89 -0.40
C LEU A 288 -6.73 -17.47 0.66
N GLY A 289 -6.81 -16.19 1.01
CA GLY A 289 -7.74 -15.64 1.99
C GLY A 289 -8.49 -14.38 1.55
N PHE A 290 -8.32 -13.90 0.32
CA PHE A 290 -9.23 -12.90 -0.27
C PHE A 290 -10.44 -13.62 -0.87
N ASN A 291 -11.30 -14.17 0.00
CA ASN A 291 -12.69 -14.36 -0.38
C ASN A 291 -13.32 -12.96 -0.44
N ILE A 292 -13.77 -12.59 -1.63
CA ILE A 292 -14.62 -11.41 -1.88
C ILE A 292 -15.96 -11.65 -1.18
#